data_AF-A0A3D0ID79-F1
#
_entry.id   AF-A0A3D0ID79-F1
#
_cell.length_a   1.000
_cell.length_b   1.000
_cell.length_c   1.000
_cell.angle_alpha   90.00
_cell.angle_beta   90.00
_cell.angle_gamma   90.00
#
_symmetry.space_group_name_H-M   'P 1'
#
loop_
_entity.id
_entity.type
_entity.pdbx_description
1 polymer ?
#
loop_
_entity_poly.entity_id
_entity_poly.type
_entity_poly.pdbx_seq_one_letter_code
_entity_poly.pdbx_strand_id
1 'polypeptide(L)'
;MARGKRKTGEVRSEMTKLVELVQREIEDGASSVEEIHKAIANLPLDVLERLDLFEDAVKGARKVQEARIGAMYDLIRKVNEEVGKIAKELLAGRPAHRRVQPAGARKAVHAQ
;
A
#
# COMPACT_ATOMS: atom_id res chain seq x y z
N MET A 1 8.97 -1.22 -42.50
CA MET A 1 8.17 -1.87 -41.43
C MET A 1 8.98 -2.25 -40.18
N ALA A 2 10.19 -2.85 -40.28
CA ALA A 2 10.94 -3.36 -39.11
C ALA A 2 11.57 -2.32 -38.17
N ARG A 3 11.91 -1.11 -38.67
CA ARG A 3 12.53 -0.02 -37.85
C ARG A 3 11.52 0.64 -36.89
N GLY A 4 10.25 0.75 -37.29
CA GLY A 4 9.18 1.33 -36.45
C GLY A 4 8.81 0.43 -35.27
N LYS A 5 8.66 -0.89 -35.49
CA LYS A 5 8.37 -1.85 -34.41
C LYS A 5 9.44 -1.90 -33.33
N ARG A 6 10.73 -1.75 -33.70
CA ARG A 6 11.84 -1.69 -32.74
C ARG A 6 11.76 -0.46 -31.83
N LYS A 7 11.52 0.72 -32.42
CA LYS A 7 11.40 1.98 -31.67
C LYS A 7 10.21 1.97 -30.70
N THR A 8 9.08 1.38 -31.07
CA THR A 8 7.92 1.23 -30.18
C THR A 8 8.18 0.27 -29.01
N GLY A 9 8.94 -0.81 -29.25
CA GLY A 9 9.32 -1.76 -28.19
C GLY A 9 10.27 -1.14 -27.16
N GLU A 10 11.22 -0.33 -27.63
CA GLU A 10 12.16 0.40 -26.78
C GLU A 10 11.45 1.42 -25.87
N VAL A 11 10.57 2.26 -26.44
CA VAL A 11 9.75 3.21 -25.67
C VAL A 11 8.90 2.50 -24.62
N ARG A 12 8.28 1.36 -24.96
CA ARG A 12 7.50 0.58 -24.00
C ARG A 12 8.37 0.07 -22.85
N SER A 13 9.59 -0.37 -23.12
CA SER A 13 10.53 -0.83 -22.10
C SER A 13 10.93 0.31 -21.16
N GLU A 14 11.22 1.49 -21.69
CA GLU A 14 11.53 2.68 -20.89
C GLU A 14 10.37 3.09 -20.01
N MET A 15 9.14 3.08 -20.54
CA MET A 15 7.94 3.38 -19.75
C MET A 15 7.70 2.35 -18.63
N THR A 16 7.94 1.05 -18.88
CA THR A 16 7.83 0.04 -17.81
C THR A 16 8.83 0.29 -16.68
N LYS A 17 10.08 0.64 -17.03
CA LYS A 17 11.11 0.99 -16.03
C LYS A 17 10.71 2.22 -15.21
N LEU A 18 10.10 3.21 -15.86
CA LEU A 18 9.59 4.39 -15.17
C LEU A 18 8.46 4.04 -14.18
N VAL A 19 7.51 3.19 -14.59
CA VAL A 19 6.46 2.70 -13.67
C VAL A 19 7.08 2.01 -12.47
N GLU A 20 8.06 1.12 -12.68
CA GLU A 20 8.73 0.43 -11.59
C GLU A 20 9.52 1.38 -10.68
N LEU A 21 10.13 2.42 -11.23
CA LEU A 21 10.79 3.47 -10.44
C LEU A 21 9.76 4.18 -9.56
N VAL A 22 8.69 4.70 -10.15
CA VAL A 22 7.65 5.42 -9.39
C VAL A 22 7.04 4.53 -8.31
N GLN A 23 6.76 3.25 -8.61
CA GLN A 23 6.25 2.31 -7.61
C GLN A 23 7.19 2.14 -6.42
N ARG A 24 8.50 2.01 -6.67
CA ARG A 24 9.50 1.90 -5.59
C ARG A 24 9.59 3.17 -4.76
N GLU A 25 9.68 4.33 -5.39
CA GLU A 25 9.79 5.60 -4.65
C GLU A 25 8.55 5.88 -3.78
N ILE A 26 7.35 5.49 -4.25
CA ILE A 26 6.13 5.58 -3.44
C ILE A 26 6.18 4.59 -2.26
N GLU A 27 6.66 3.38 -2.47
CA GLU A 27 6.80 2.36 -1.41
C GLU A 27 7.80 2.80 -0.32
N ASP A 28 8.96 3.30 -0.74
CA ASP A 28 10.00 3.80 0.15
C ASP A 28 9.51 5.04 0.92
N GLY A 29 8.79 5.93 0.24
CA GLY A 29 8.13 7.08 0.87
C GLY A 29 7.07 6.66 1.89
N ALA A 30 6.19 5.73 1.53
CA ALA A 30 5.16 5.23 2.42
C ALA A 30 5.77 4.61 3.69
N SER A 31 6.82 3.80 3.54
CA SER A 31 7.55 3.20 4.66
C SER A 31 8.22 4.25 5.54
N SER A 32 8.84 5.27 4.94
CA SER A 32 9.48 6.35 5.69
C SER A 32 8.50 7.16 6.53
N VAL A 33 7.35 7.56 5.95
CA VAL A 33 6.35 8.35 6.67
C VAL A 33 5.59 7.48 7.68
N GLU A 34 5.43 6.18 7.44
CA GLU A 34 4.87 5.24 8.41
C GLU A 34 5.66 5.24 9.72
N GLU A 35 6.98 5.12 9.63
CA GLU A 35 7.85 5.12 10.81
C GLU A 35 7.82 6.47 11.54
N ILE A 36 7.76 7.58 10.81
CA ILE A 36 7.57 8.91 11.40
C ILE A 36 6.24 8.99 12.17
N HIS A 37 5.14 8.53 11.58
CA HIS A 37 3.83 8.55 12.24
C HIS A 37 3.79 7.65 13.47
N LYS A 38 4.39 6.46 13.42
CA LYS A 38 4.52 5.58 14.60
C LYS A 38 5.32 6.26 15.70
N ALA A 39 6.45 6.86 15.37
CA ALA A 39 7.30 7.56 16.34
C ALA A 39 6.55 8.72 17.02
N ILE A 40 5.85 9.56 16.24
CA ILE A 40 5.06 10.66 16.78
C ILE A 40 3.92 10.15 17.66
N ALA A 41 3.22 9.09 17.23
CA ALA A 41 2.13 8.50 17.99
C ALA A 41 2.61 7.86 19.31
N ASN A 42 3.86 7.40 19.37
CA ASN A 42 4.45 6.83 20.59
C ASN A 42 4.81 7.89 21.63
N LEU A 43 5.19 9.12 21.24
CA LEU A 43 5.60 10.19 22.16
C LEU A 43 4.68 10.41 23.36
N PRO A 44 3.35 10.62 23.22
CA PRO A 44 2.48 10.84 24.37
C PRO A 44 2.38 9.60 25.28
N LEU A 45 2.44 8.40 24.72
CA LEU A 45 2.39 7.15 25.48
C LEU A 45 3.67 6.93 26.27
N ASP A 46 4.83 7.26 25.68
CA ASP A 46 6.13 7.19 26.36
C ASP A 46 6.20 8.15 27.56
N VAL A 47 5.53 9.31 27.49
CA VAL A 47 5.39 10.23 28.62
C VAL A 47 4.55 9.61 29.74
N LEU A 48 3.42 8.97 29.40
CA LEU A 48 2.54 8.33 30.38
C LEU A 48 3.22 7.15 31.09
N GLU A 49 3.98 6.34 30.35
CA GLU A 49 4.79 5.24 30.91
C GLU A 49 5.83 5.76 31.91
N ARG A 50 6.51 6.87 31.61
CA ARG A 50 7.50 7.48 32.54
C ARG A 50 6.89 8.01 33.84
N LEU A 51 5.61 8.35 33.82
CA LEU A 51 4.87 8.81 35.00
C LEU A 51 4.26 7.66 35.80
N ASP A 52 4.46 6.41 35.37
CA ASP A 52 3.86 5.21 35.96
C ASP A 52 2.32 5.28 36.03
N LEU A 53 1.72 5.89 35.00
CA LEU A 53 0.28 6.09 34.89
C LEU A 53 -0.34 5.13 33.88
N PHE A 54 -1.39 4.42 34.31
CA PHE A 54 -2.28 3.65 33.43
C PHE A 54 -1.56 2.62 32.53
N GLU A 55 -0.56 1.90 33.03
CA GLU A 55 0.28 0.99 32.21
C GLU A 55 -0.50 0.12 31.21
N ASP A 56 -1.57 -0.54 31.67
CA ASP A 56 -2.39 -1.43 30.82
C ASP A 56 -3.13 -0.67 29.72
N ALA A 57 -3.63 0.52 30.03
CA ALA A 57 -4.29 1.39 29.05
C ALA A 57 -3.28 1.91 28.02
N VAL A 58 -2.05 2.25 28.45
CA VAL A 58 -0.99 2.69 27.55
C VAL A 58 -0.56 1.57 26.59
N LYS A 59 -0.34 0.36 27.11
CA LYS A 59 -0.05 -0.84 26.30
C LYS A 59 -1.18 -1.12 25.29
N GLY A 60 -2.44 -0.98 25.72
CA GLY A 60 -3.60 -1.12 24.85
C GLY A 60 -3.64 -0.06 23.74
N ALA A 61 -3.45 1.21 24.09
CA ALA A 61 -3.42 2.32 23.15
C ALA A 61 -2.31 2.16 22.11
N ARG A 62 -1.11 1.73 22.53
CA ARG A 62 0.03 1.47 21.64
C ARG A 62 -0.31 0.43 20.57
N LYS A 63 -0.89 -0.70 20.96
CA LYS A 63 -1.33 -1.74 20.02
C LYS A 63 -2.38 -1.22 19.05
N VAL A 64 -3.36 -0.45 19.53
CA VAL A 64 -4.43 0.08 18.69
C VAL A 64 -3.90 1.08 17.65
N GLN A 65 -3.01 2.00 18.05
CA GLN A 65 -2.45 2.96 17.11
C GLN A 65 -1.52 2.31 16.10
N GLU A 66 -0.66 1.36 16.51
CA GLU A 66 0.23 0.63 15.60
C GLU A 66 -0.58 -0.12 14.53
N ALA A 67 -1.62 -0.84 14.96
CA ALA A 67 -2.49 -1.57 14.04
C ALA A 67 -3.21 -0.63 13.05
N ARG A 68 -3.69 0.53 13.51
CA ARG A 68 -4.40 1.49 12.66
C ARG A 68 -3.47 2.20 11.68
N ILE A 69 -2.30 2.62 12.14
CA ILE A 69 -1.30 3.27 11.31
C ILE A 69 -0.84 2.28 10.24
N GLY A 70 -0.44 1.07 10.64
CA GLY A 70 -0.05 0.01 9.70
C GLY A 70 -1.13 -0.28 8.66
N ALA A 71 -2.39 -0.46 9.09
CA ALA A 71 -3.49 -0.71 8.16
C ALA A 71 -3.72 0.41 7.12
N MET A 72 -3.51 1.68 7.53
CA MET A 72 -3.61 2.81 6.59
C MET A 72 -2.47 2.78 5.56
N TYR A 73 -1.25 2.47 5.99
CA TYR A 73 -0.13 2.37 5.07
C TYR A 73 -0.20 1.14 4.17
N ASP A 74 -0.70 0.01 4.66
CA ASP A 74 -0.99 -1.17 3.83
C ASP A 74 -2.00 -0.84 2.71
N LEU A 75 -2.99 0.00 3.01
CA LEU A 75 -3.92 0.48 1.99
C LEU A 75 -3.20 1.34 0.93
N ILE A 76 -2.30 2.24 1.35
CA ILE A 76 -1.50 3.06 0.44
C ILE A 76 -0.65 2.16 -0.48
N ARG A 77 0.03 1.17 0.08
CA ARG A 77 0.84 0.18 -0.66
C ARG A 77 0.00 -0.58 -1.67
N LYS A 78 -1.17 -1.06 -1.25
CA LYS A 78 -2.09 -1.77 -2.15
C LYS A 78 -2.53 -0.90 -3.33
N VAL A 79 -2.84 0.37 -3.08
CA VAL A 79 -3.18 1.31 -4.18
C VAL A 79 -1.98 1.51 -5.12
N ASN A 80 -0.76 1.66 -4.59
CA ASN A 80 0.46 1.77 -5.38
C ASN A 80 0.72 0.54 -6.28
N GLU A 81 0.51 -0.66 -5.73
CA GLU A 81 0.60 -1.92 -6.46
C GLU A 81 -0.45 -2.02 -7.56
N GLU A 82 -1.72 -1.74 -7.24
CA GLU A 82 -2.84 -1.80 -8.20
C GLU A 82 -2.66 -0.81 -9.35
N VAL A 83 -2.27 0.43 -9.05
CA VAL A 83 -2.02 1.46 -10.08
C VAL A 83 -0.88 1.06 -10.99
N GLY A 84 0.25 0.59 -10.46
CA GLY A 84 1.36 0.18 -11.31
C GLY A 84 1.09 -1.11 -12.09
N LYS A 85 0.25 -2.01 -11.57
CA LYS A 85 -0.26 -3.16 -12.34
C LYS A 85 -1.09 -2.69 -13.53
N ILE A 86 -2.04 -1.76 -13.32
CA ILE A 86 -2.86 -1.18 -14.40
C ILE A 86 -1.95 -0.51 -15.44
N ALA A 87 -0.95 0.27 -15.02
CA ALA A 87 -0.01 0.92 -15.92
C ALA A 87 0.76 -0.10 -16.79
N LYS A 88 1.26 -1.19 -16.18
CA LYS A 88 1.96 -2.27 -16.90
C LYS A 88 1.03 -3.01 -17.87
N GLU A 89 -0.22 -3.25 -17.50
CA GLU A 89 -1.23 -3.88 -18.38
C GLU A 89 -1.52 -3.02 -19.61
N LEU A 90 -1.71 -1.70 -19.42
CA LEU A 90 -1.91 -0.74 -20.49
C LEU A 90 -0.70 -0.69 -21.43
N LEU A 91 0.53 -0.64 -20.89
CA LEU A 91 1.76 -0.69 -21.68
C LEU A 91 1.87 -1.99 -22.49
N ALA A 92 1.47 -3.12 -21.92
CA ALA A 92 1.45 -4.42 -22.60
C ALA A 92 0.36 -4.55 -23.68
N GLY A 93 -0.54 -3.57 -23.80
CA GLY A 93 -1.68 -3.62 -24.72
C GLY A 93 -2.76 -4.63 -24.31
N ARG A 94 -2.83 -4.98 -23.01
CA ARG A 94 -3.88 -5.83 -22.45
C ARG A 94 -5.01 -4.94 -21.93
N PRO A 95 -6.29 -5.29 -22.13
CA PRO A 95 -7.38 -4.53 -21.54
C PRO A 95 -7.27 -4.61 -20.01
N ALA A 96 -7.30 -3.46 -19.32
CA ALA A 96 -7.25 -3.39 -17.87
C ALA A 96 -8.46 -4.14 -17.30
N HIS A 97 -8.26 -5.34 -16.77
CA HIS A 97 -9.37 -6.14 -16.25
C HIS A 97 -9.81 -5.59 -14.89
N ARG A 98 -10.88 -4.79 -14.89
CA ARG A 98 -11.61 -4.39 -13.68
C ARG A 98 -12.20 -5.65 -13.02
N ARG A 99 -11.62 -6.09 -11.91
CA ARG A 99 -12.31 -6.91 -10.90
C ARG A 99 -11.90 -6.47 -9.50
N VAL A 100 -12.44 -5.34 -9.07
CA VAL A 100 -12.56 -5.05 -7.64
C VAL A 100 -13.68 -5.94 -7.14
N GLN A 101 -13.36 -7.10 -6.56
CA GLN A 101 -14.33 -7.87 -5.80
C GLN A 101 -14.55 -7.13 -4.47
N PRO A 102 -15.78 -6.72 -4.13
CA PRO A 102 -16.06 -6.24 -2.78
C PRO A 102 -15.87 -7.43 -1.82
N ALA A 103 -15.03 -7.22 -0.80
CA ALA A 103 -14.91 -8.14 0.32
C ALA A 103 -16.22 -8.16 1.10
N GLY A 104 -17.08 -9.14 0.83
CA GLY A 104 -18.36 -9.25 1.55
C GLY A 104 -19.44 -10.04 0.82
N ALA A 105 -19.19 -11.32 0.51
CA ALA A 105 -20.26 -12.26 0.21
C ALA A 105 -19.93 -13.61 0.86
N ARG A 106 -19.98 -13.65 2.20
CA ARG A 106 -20.19 -14.92 2.90
C ARG A 106 -21.59 -15.40 2.49
N LYS A 107 -21.65 -16.40 1.62
CA LYS A 107 -22.89 -17.09 1.29
C LYS A 107 -23.45 -17.72 2.57
N ALA A 108 -24.60 -17.23 3.00
CA ALA A 108 -25.52 -17.99 3.85
C ALA A 108 -26.14 -19.10 2.99
N VAL A 109 -25.82 -20.36 3.31
CA VAL A 109 -26.50 -21.59 2.88
C VAL A 109 -25.90 -22.71 3.74
N HIS A 110 -26.60 -23.56 4.50
CA HIS A 110 -28.01 -23.91 4.57
C HIS A 110 -28.32 -24.31 6.02
N ALA A 111 -29.42 -23.80 6.57
CA ALA A 111 -30.18 -24.52 7.59
C ALA A 111 -31.10 -25.49 6.84
N GLN A 112 -30.96 -26.77 7.14
CA GLN A 112 -32.01 -27.79 7.13
C GLN A 112 -31.76 -28.68 8.34
#